data_AF-A0A5C9EVY1-F1
#
_entry.id   AF-A0A5C9EVY1-F1
#
_cell.length_a   1.000
_cell.length_b   1.000
_cell.length_c   1.000
_cell.angle_alpha   90.00
_cell.angle_beta   90.00
_cell.angle_gamma   90.00
#
_symmetry.space_group_name_H-M   'P 1'
#
loop_
_entity.id
_entity.type
_entity.pdbx_description
1 polymer ?
#
loop_
_entity_poly.entity_id
_entity_poly.type
_entity_poly.pdbx_seq_one_letter_code
_entity_poly.pdbx_strand_id
1 'polypeptide(L)'
;MNDSSNSEDHELNKIRMKKMRQLMDAKKQQEDVKKYQTSTEDKVEFVLRTVLAPEAYQHLTQLKQNEPQVYHYIMNELVGQDVLQKIDLLIMLIRQRGGVARQIPLDVIVYLERKAKGIKSTIRVKRGDEVLDLGSYLKKD
;
A
#
# COMPACT_ATOMS: atom_id res chain seq x y z
N MET A 1 21.12 -63.43 -1.18
CA MET A 1 21.60 -62.04 -1.26
C MET A 1 20.63 -61.24 -2.14
N ASN A 2 19.42 -60.92 -1.65
CA ASN A 2 18.42 -60.16 -2.43
C ASN A 2 17.38 -59.38 -1.58
N ASP A 3 17.38 -59.52 -0.25
CA ASP A 3 16.44 -58.81 0.63
C ASP A 3 16.92 -57.40 1.01
N SER A 4 18.23 -57.16 1.07
CA SER A 4 18.82 -55.89 1.48
C SER A 4 18.54 -54.75 0.49
N SER A 5 18.60 -55.05 -0.82
CA SER A 5 18.33 -54.10 -1.90
C SER A 5 16.86 -53.67 -1.97
N ASN A 6 15.93 -54.59 -1.69
CA ASN A 6 14.50 -54.30 -1.68
C ASN A 6 14.08 -53.43 -0.48
N SER A 7 14.78 -53.60 0.65
CA SER A 7 14.63 -52.78 1.86
C SER A 7 15.10 -51.33 1.64
N GLU A 8 16.30 -51.15 1.06
CA GLU A 8 16.86 -49.82 0.77
C GLU A 8 16.01 -49.03 -0.23
N ASP A 9 15.45 -49.69 -1.26
CA ASP A 9 14.54 -49.06 -2.22
C ASP A 9 13.22 -48.61 -1.59
N HIS A 10 12.73 -49.31 -0.56
CA HIS A 10 11.55 -48.91 0.20
C HIS A 10 11.83 -47.72 1.13
N GLU A 11 13.00 -47.65 1.75
CA GLU A 11 13.40 -46.52 2.59
C GLU A 11 13.65 -45.26 1.76
N LEU A 12 14.32 -45.40 0.61
CA LEU A 12 14.53 -44.31 -0.34
C LEU A 12 13.19 -43.74 -0.84
N ASN A 13 12.22 -44.61 -1.17
CA ASN A 13 10.90 -44.16 -1.59
C ASN A 13 10.13 -43.46 -0.46
N LYS A 14 10.22 -43.94 0.79
CA LYS A 14 9.64 -43.26 1.95
C LYS A 14 10.24 -41.87 2.16
N ILE A 15 11.56 -41.73 2.03
CA ILE A 15 12.26 -40.44 2.14
C ILE A 15 11.83 -39.49 1.00
N ARG A 16 11.71 -40.01 -0.22
CA ARG A 16 11.27 -39.24 -1.40
C ARG A 16 9.84 -38.72 -1.25
N MET A 17 8.93 -39.56 -0.78
CA MET A 17 7.54 -39.19 -0.50
C MET A 17 7.45 -38.16 0.64
N LYS A 18 8.25 -38.32 1.70
CA LYS A 18 8.30 -37.36 2.80
C LYS A 18 8.82 -35.99 2.35
N LYS A 19 9.90 -35.95 1.54
CA LYS A 19 10.40 -34.70 0.94
C LYS A 19 9.41 -34.07 -0.03
N MET A 20 8.76 -34.87 -0.88
CA MET A 20 7.74 -34.36 -1.82
C MET A 20 6.55 -33.73 -1.07
N ARG A 21 6.10 -34.36 0.02
CA ARG A 21 5.04 -33.83 0.87
C ARG A 21 5.44 -32.52 1.56
N GLN A 22 6.66 -32.44 2.10
CA GLN A 22 7.19 -31.20 2.68
C GLN A 22 7.29 -30.06 1.67
N LEU A 23 7.71 -30.35 0.43
CA LEU A 23 7.78 -29.37 -0.65
C LEU A 23 6.38 -28.90 -1.08
N MET A 24 5.41 -29.82 -1.15
CA MET A 24 4.01 -29.50 -1.45
C MET A 24 3.38 -28.63 -0.35
N ASP A 25 3.58 -28.98 0.92
CA ASP A 25 3.05 -28.22 2.06
C ASP A 25 3.65 -26.81 2.12
N ALA A 26 4.96 -26.67 1.90
CA ALA A 26 5.62 -25.37 1.83
C ALA A 26 5.14 -24.52 0.64
N LYS A 27 4.94 -25.14 -0.53
CA LYS A 27 4.40 -24.46 -1.71
C LYS A 27 2.96 -24.02 -1.50
N LYS A 28 2.12 -24.86 -0.90
CA LYS A 28 0.73 -24.55 -0.57
C LYS A 28 0.63 -23.38 0.42
N GLN A 29 1.47 -23.37 1.46
CA GLN A 29 1.54 -22.24 2.40
C GLN A 29 1.96 -20.93 1.70
N GLN A 30 2.93 -20.97 0.78
CA GLN A 30 3.32 -19.79 0.01
C GLN A 30 2.21 -19.31 -0.94
N GLU A 31 1.47 -20.22 -1.56
CA GLU A 31 0.33 -19.88 -2.43
C GLU A 31 -0.83 -19.27 -1.66
N ASP A 32 -1.14 -19.80 -0.47
CA ASP A 32 -2.21 -19.27 0.39
C ASP A 32 -1.87 -17.88 0.93
N VAL A 33 -0.60 -17.64 1.31
CA VAL A 33 -0.12 -16.30 1.69
C VAL A 33 -0.21 -15.32 0.52
N LYS A 34 0.19 -15.73 -0.68
CA LYS A 34 0.08 -14.89 -1.89
C LYS A 34 -1.37 -14.54 -2.20
N LYS A 35 -2.28 -15.52 -2.20
CA LYS A 35 -3.73 -15.29 -2.43
C LYS A 35 -4.32 -14.33 -1.41
N TYR A 36 -3.96 -14.47 -0.14
CA TYR A 36 -4.42 -13.57 0.91
C TYR A 36 -3.87 -12.15 0.75
N GLN A 37 -2.60 -11.99 0.40
CA GLN A 37 -1.97 -10.70 0.12
C GLN A 37 -2.64 -9.99 -1.06
N THR A 38 -2.83 -10.69 -2.20
CA THR A 38 -3.55 -10.15 -3.35
C THR A 38 -4.97 -9.73 -2.96
N SER A 39 -5.68 -10.53 -2.16
CA SER A 39 -7.03 -10.18 -1.71
C SER A 39 -7.08 -8.91 -0.84
N THR A 40 -6.01 -8.61 -0.09
CA THR A 40 -5.95 -7.42 0.76
C THR A 40 -5.59 -6.19 -0.06
N GLU A 41 -4.65 -6.32 -1.00
CA GLU A 41 -4.29 -5.26 -1.93
C GLU A 41 -5.48 -4.85 -2.81
N ASP A 42 -6.23 -5.82 -3.35
CA ASP A 42 -7.43 -5.57 -4.16
C ASP A 42 -8.51 -4.81 -3.36
N LYS A 43 -8.67 -5.18 -2.08
CA LYS A 43 -9.60 -4.50 -1.16
C LYS A 43 -9.17 -3.06 -0.91
N VAL A 44 -7.87 -2.82 -0.67
CA VAL A 44 -7.30 -1.47 -0.52
C VAL A 44 -7.52 -0.66 -1.80
N GLU A 45 -7.23 -1.23 -2.95
CA GLU A 45 -7.41 -0.57 -4.24
C GLU A 45 -8.88 -0.17 -4.47
N PHE A 46 -9.82 -1.07 -4.19
CA PHE A 46 -11.24 -0.78 -4.27
C PHE A 46 -11.65 0.40 -3.37
N VAL A 47 -11.20 0.39 -2.11
CA VAL A 47 -11.50 1.46 -1.15
C VAL A 47 -10.89 2.78 -1.62
N LEU A 48 -9.61 2.79 -2.01
CA LEU A 48 -8.93 4.00 -2.50
C LEU A 48 -9.61 4.58 -3.74
N ARG A 49 -9.99 3.74 -4.70
CA ARG A 49 -10.70 4.19 -5.91
C ARG A 49 -12.06 4.81 -5.60
N THR A 50 -12.70 4.38 -4.52
CA THR A 50 -14.01 4.92 -4.09
C THR A 50 -13.85 6.21 -3.29
N VAL A 51 -12.86 6.25 -2.39
CA VAL A 51 -12.65 7.35 -1.43
C VAL A 51 -11.90 8.53 -2.05
N LEU A 52 -10.99 8.28 -3.00
CA LEU A 52 -10.26 9.34 -3.69
C LEU A 52 -11.09 9.88 -4.86
N ALA A 53 -10.95 11.18 -5.13
CA ALA A 53 -11.44 11.75 -6.37
C ALA A 53 -10.69 11.12 -7.57
N PRO A 54 -11.30 11.04 -8.78
CA PRO A 54 -10.66 10.39 -9.93
C PRO A 54 -9.28 10.94 -10.26
N GLU A 55 -9.14 12.28 -10.23
CA GLU A 55 -7.91 13.03 -10.47
C GLU A 55 -6.84 12.68 -9.41
N ALA A 56 -7.26 12.60 -8.15
CA ALA A 56 -6.40 12.25 -7.01
C ALA A 56 -5.88 10.81 -7.12
N TYR A 57 -6.75 9.87 -7.53
CA TYR A 57 -6.38 8.48 -7.75
C TYR A 57 -5.40 8.33 -8.92
N GLN A 58 -5.63 9.05 -10.02
CA GLN A 58 -4.71 9.07 -11.17
C GLN A 58 -3.33 9.60 -10.76
N HIS A 59 -3.29 10.72 -10.03
CA HIS A 59 -2.05 11.29 -9.53
C HIS A 59 -1.30 10.33 -8.60
N LEU A 60 -2.01 9.67 -7.67
CA LEU A 60 -1.42 8.66 -6.80
C LEU A 60 -0.85 7.47 -7.60
N THR A 61 -1.54 7.05 -8.66
CA THR A 61 -1.08 5.98 -9.55
C THR A 61 0.18 6.37 -10.32
N GLN A 62 0.27 7.62 -10.77
CA GLN A 62 1.49 8.16 -11.39
C GLN A 62 2.65 8.21 -10.40
N LEU A 63 2.40 8.63 -9.15
CA LEU A 63 3.41 8.60 -8.09
C LEU A 63 3.92 7.18 -7.80
N LYS A 64 3.06 6.16 -7.87
CA LYS A 64 3.47 4.76 -7.72
C LYS A 64 4.54 4.34 -8.74
N GLN A 65 4.47 4.87 -9.96
CA GLN A 65 5.41 4.56 -11.05
C GLN A 65 6.66 5.44 -11.01
N ASN A 66 6.49 6.74 -10.80
CA ASN A 66 7.56 7.73 -10.92
C ASN A 66 8.38 7.87 -9.62
N GLU A 67 7.71 7.86 -8.47
CA GLU A 67 8.30 8.14 -7.17
C GLU A 67 7.77 7.16 -6.09
N PRO A 68 8.20 5.89 -6.13
CA PRO A 68 7.66 4.87 -5.24
C PRO A 68 7.80 5.23 -3.76
N GLN A 69 8.89 5.86 -3.35
CA GLN A 69 9.10 6.25 -1.94
C GLN A 69 8.03 7.24 -1.44
N VAL A 70 7.67 8.22 -2.28
CA VAL A 70 6.62 9.19 -1.97
C VAL A 70 5.25 8.50 -1.94
N TYR A 71 4.98 7.59 -2.88
CA TYR A 71 3.76 6.77 -2.85
C TYR A 71 3.63 5.96 -1.55
N HIS A 72 4.69 5.30 -1.08
CA HIS A 72 4.66 4.52 0.15
C HIS A 72 4.41 5.41 1.38
N TYR A 73 5.01 6.60 1.42
CA TYR A 73 4.74 7.58 2.47
C TYR A 73 3.27 7.99 2.50
N ILE A 74 2.71 8.36 1.34
CA ILE A 74 1.31 8.76 1.22
C ILE A 74 0.39 7.60 1.61
N MET A 75 0.70 6.38 1.17
CA MET A 75 -0.08 5.18 1.51
C MET A 75 -0.08 4.89 3.00
N ASN A 76 1.06 5.05 3.69
CA ASN A 76 1.13 4.85 5.14
C ASN A 76 0.31 5.89 5.92
N GLU A 77 0.19 7.12 5.40
CA GLU A 77 -0.67 8.17 5.97
C GLU A 77 -2.16 7.94 5.67
N LEU A 78 -2.51 7.53 4.45
CA LEU A 78 -3.92 7.30 4.06
C LEU A 78 -4.47 5.98 4.60
N VAL A 79 -3.64 4.94 4.65
CA VAL A 79 -4.02 3.57 4.98
C VAL A 79 -3.20 3.11 6.19
N GLY A 80 -3.59 3.63 7.36
CA GLY A 80 -3.05 3.19 8.63
C GLY A 80 -3.46 1.74 8.98
N GLN A 81 -2.82 1.17 9.99
CA GLN A 81 -3.10 -0.19 10.48
C GLN A 81 -4.59 -0.38 10.85
N ASP A 82 -5.21 0.64 11.45
CA ASP A 82 -6.64 0.60 11.81
C ASP A 82 -7.57 0.49 10.60
N VAL A 83 -7.17 1.09 9.47
CA VAL A 83 -7.92 1.04 8.20
C VAL A 83 -7.85 -0.35 7.60
N LEU A 84 -6.65 -0.96 7.61
CA LEU A 84 -6.44 -2.33 7.12
C LEU A 84 -7.26 -3.35 7.92
N GLN A 85 -7.27 -3.23 9.25
CA GLN A 85 -8.05 -4.14 10.10
C GLN A 85 -9.56 -4.06 9.86
N LYS A 86 -10.04 -2.89 9.45
CA LYS A 86 -11.48 -2.62 9.23
C LYS A 86 -11.85 -2.56 7.75
N ILE A 87 -11.00 -3.06 6.86
CA ILE A 87 -11.19 -2.85 5.43
C ILE A 87 -12.45 -3.52 4.88
N ASP A 88 -12.77 -4.72 5.37
CA ASP A 88 -13.99 -5.43 4.99
C ASP A 88 -15.25 -4.69 5.45
N LEU A 89 -15.21 -4.08 6.64
CA LEU A 89 -16.28 -3.23 7.14
C LEU A 89 -16.45 -1.98 6.28
N LEU A 90 -15.34 -1.34 5.88
CA LEU A 90 -15.38 -0.17 4.98
C LEU A 90 -16.00 -0.53 3.64
N ILE A 91 -15.63 -1.67 3.05
CA ILE A 91 -16.20 -2.14 1.79
C ILE A 91 -17.70 -2.41 1.94
N MET A 92 -18.11 -3.07 3.02
CA MET A 92 -19.52 -3.31 3.31
C MET A 92 -20.32 -2.00 3.39
N LEU A 93 -19.80 -1.01 4.12
CA LEU A 93 -20.43 0.30 4.26
C LEU A 93 -20.52 1.07 2.94
N ILE A 94 -19.46 1.03 2.12
CA ILE A 94 -19.43 1.64 0.78
C ILE A 94 -20.51 1.00 -0.10
N ARG A 95 -20.60 -0.33 -0.13
CA ARG A 95 -21.60 -1.05 -0.91
C ARG A 95 -23.02 -0.75 -0.46
N GLN A 96 -23.26 -0.70 0.85
CA GLN A 96 -24.58 -0.43 1.41
C GLN A 96 -25.06 1.00 1.12
N ARG A 97 -24.15 1.98 1.14
CA ARG A 97 -24.48 3.40 0.92
C ARG A 97 -24.36 3.84 -0.54
N GLY A 98 -23.87 2.98 -1.42
CA GLY A 98 -23.62 3.30 -2.83
C GLY A 98 -22.43 4.23 -3.08
N GLY A 99 -21.53 4.40 -2.11
CA GLY A 99 -20.35 5.25 -2.23
C GLY A 99 -19.97 6.02 -0.96
N VAL A 100 -19.12 7.03 -1.13
CA VAL A 100 -18.64 7.92 -0.06
C VAL A 100 -19.15 9.33 -0.34
N ALA A 101 -19.72 9.99 0.67
CA ALA A 101 -20.36 11.30 0.52
C ALA A 101 -19.38 12.44 0.16
N ARG A 102 -18.12 12.33 0.56
CA ARG A 102 -17.05 13.28 0.20
C ARG A 102 -15.80 12.51 -0.19
N GLN A 103 -15.33 12.75 -1.40
CA GLN A 103 -14.07 12.18 -1.88
C GLN A 103 -12.89 13.06 -1.46
N ILE A 104 -11.73 12.44 -1.28
CA ILE A 104 -10.48 13.14 -1.01
C ILE A 104 -10.02 13.81 -2.31
N PRO A 105 -9.89 15.14 -2.36
CA PRO A 105 -9.51 15.87 -3.56
C PRO A 105 -8.01 15.76 -3.85
N LEU A 106 -7.62 16.14 -5.07
CA LEU A 106 -6.23 16.14 -5.53
C LEU A 106 -5.31 16.95 -4.62
N ASP A 107 -5.78 18.11 -4.14
CA ASP A 107 -5.01 19.02 -3.28
C ASP A 107 -4.45 18.34 -2.03
N VAL A 108 -5.20 17.39 -1.46
CA VAL A 108 -4.75 16.62 -0.29
C VAL A 108 -3.61 15.69 -0.66
N ILE A 109 -3.67 15.02 -1.81
CA ILE A 109 -2.59 14.16 -2.29
C ILE A 109 -1.33 14.98 -2.60
N VAL A 110 -1.48 16.14 -3.25
CA VAL A 110 -0.38 17.06 -3.53
C VAL A 110 0.23 17.61 -2.23
N TYR A 111 -0.60 17.90 -1.23
CA TYR A 111 -0.11 18.32 0.08
C TYR A 111 0.74 17.22 0.74
N LEU A 112 0.27 15.98 0.75
CA LEU A 112 1.02 14.84 1.30
C LEU A 112 2.30 14.55 0.52
N GLU A 113 2.27 14.70 -0.81
CA GLU A 113 3.45 14.60 -1.67
C GLU A 113 4.49 15.67 -1.31
N ARG A 114 4.10 16.93 -1.16
CA ARG A 114 4.98 18.02 -0.74
C ARG A 114 5.56 17.78 0.65
N LYS A 115 4.74 17.28 1.58
CA LYS A 115 5.17 16.90 2.94
C LYS A 115 6.23 15.78 2.88
N ALA A 116 6.00 14.75 2.07
CA ALA A 116 6.94 13.64 1.87
C ALA A 116 8.28 14.13 1.28
N LYS A 117 8.22 15.08 0.33
CA LYS A 117 9.38 15.69 -0.31
C LYS A 117 10.09 16.75 0.55
N GLY A 118 9.55 17.08 1.73
CA GLY A 118 10.09 18.13 2.59
C GLY A 118 9.96 19.55 2.01
N ILE A 119 9.07 19.75 1.03
CA ILE A 119 8.85 21.05 0.41
C ILE A 119 8.05 21.91 1.38
N LYS A 120 8.72 22.91 1.97
CA LYS A 120 8.07 23.86 2.88
C LYS A 120 7.23 24.85 2.09
N SER A 121 6.00 25.07 2.54
CA SER A 121 5.15 26.16 2.07
C SER A 121 5.86 27.49 2.35
N THR A 122 6.27 28.21 1.31
CA THR A 122 6.79 29.58 1.46
C THR A 122 5.72 30.53 0.94
N ILE A 123 5.29 31.46 1.80
CA ILE A 123 4.34 32.50 1.42
C ILE A 123 5.17 33.73 1.10
N ARG A 124 5.25 34.09 -0.18
CA ARG A 124 5.99 35.30 -0.59
C ARG A 124 5.09 36.51 -0.43
N VAL A 125 5.57 37.51 0.31
CA VAL A 125 4.92 38.79 0.59
C VAL A 125 5.72 39.88 -0.11
N LYS A 126 5.05 40.75 -0.87
CA LYS A 126 5.66 41.92 -1.50
C LYS A 126 5.54 43.14 -0.57
N ARG A 127 6.66 43.72 -0.14
CA ARG A 127 6.72 44.98 0.63
C ARG A 127 7.50 46.00 -0.20
N GLY A 128 6.80 46.91 -0.88
CA GLY A 128 7.43 47.82 -1.84
C GLY A 128 8.03 47.04 -3.02
N ASP A 129 9.32 47.24 -3.30
CA ASP A 129 10.04 46.52 -4.36
C ASP A 129 10.69 45.21 -3.90
N GLU A 130 10.64 44.88 -2.60
CA GLU A 130 11.22 43.64 -2.08
C GLU A 130 10.17 42.54 -1.93
N VAL A 131 10.54 41.32 -2.35
CA VAL A 131 9.76 40.10 -2.12
C VAL A 131 10.41 39.32 -0.97
N LEU A 132 9.69 39.21 0.14
CA LEU A 132 10.14 38.57 1.37
C LEU A 132 9.29 37.34 1.66
N ASP A 133 9.83 36.35 2.38
CA ASP A 133 9.02 35.25 2.91
C ASP A 133 8.22 35.72 4.14
N LEU A 134 6.99 35.25 4.32
CA LEU A 134 6.08 35.67 5.39
C LEU A 134 6.69 35.44 6.78
N GLY A 135 7.42 34.35 6.97
CA GLY A 135 8.12 34.07 8.23
C GLY A 135 9.21 35.09 8.55
N SER A 136 9.88 35.61 7.52
CA SER A 136 10.87 36.69 7.64
C SER A 136 10.21 38.05 7.81
N TYR A 137 9.03 38.24 7.23
CA TYR A 137 8.23 39.45 7.40
C TYR A 137 7.72 39.61 8.84
N LEU A 138 7.18 38.54 9.44
CA LEU A 138 6.62 38.57 10.80
C LEU A 138 7.66 38.69 11.92
N LYS A 139 8.95 38.41 11.65
CA LYS A 139 10.05 38.54 12.63
C LYS A 139 10.72 39.92 12.63
N LYS A 140 10.35 40.80 11.69
CA LYS A 140 10.97 42.12 11.51
C LYS A 140 10.23 43.25 12.26
N ASP A 141 9.15 42.93 12.96
CA ASP A 141 8.46 43.81 13.92
C ASP A 141 8.75 43.32 15.36
#